data_AF-A0A9D9BKS9-F1
#
_entry.id   AF-A0A9D9BKS9-F1
#
_cell.length_a   1.000
_cell.length_b   1.000
_cell.length_c   1.000
_cell.angle_alpha   90.00
_cell.angle_beta   90.00
_cell.angle_gamma   90.00
#
_symmetry.space_group_name_H-M   'P 1'
#
loop_
_entity.id
_entity.type
_entity.pdbx_description
1 polymer ?
#
loop_
_entity_poly.entity_id
_entity_poly.type
_entity_poly.pdbx_seq_one_letter_code
_entity_poly.pdbx_strand_id
1 'polypeptide(L)'
;MFSAIFALLALSLSLNTPIGRPLTLFTTAVSALLLLATVALQFFGIPTASAAMPALAGAFLMALRAFGVMILPPRGDRSGLKEAGCSLLLSFLVGVAWWLVDPRSVPAGASACLLLSWPHLIDGINAFADKVFHKAALAAGARDLTPGAFTKVARARDIVIDKAAVMSGPDLIVTNVMAFNNEPKTLLAVAASAEAQSSHPVAVALRQLAAQWHVAVKQPDRFEPTPGLGAVALLGGQTVVIGTTDLLKQLKIDSFTADAIARSLEADGKTVLRVAVGGRVVGVLGLEGTLRQDAGVAGMSLRNEGLVPWLFTGDSQKTREALAEMLGLETLEDPMPGESAQEAALRNFQETAPLVLSLSQDRASLELRDCYPEKDGNNEERAPIAVSDTDDIGAFPALKALAMRRNLLAVQARRLLTGLWVLAGLGGALSILPMTGAPVVFAICLVILWGFARFSIADTLKRSVSAA
;
A
#
# COMPACT_ATOMS: atom_id res chain seq x y z
N MET A 1 48.78 -1.47 -7.57
CA MET A 1 48.48 -0.07 -7.19
C MET A 1 47.10 0.41 -7.65
N PHE A 2 46.68 0.22 -8.92
CA PHE A 2 45.36 0.68 -9.39
C PHE A 2 44.14 0.06 -8.66
N SER A 3 44.21 -1.21 -8.24
CA SER A 3 43.12 -1.89 -7.51
C SER A 3 42.79 -1.28 -6.13
N ALA A 4 43.81 -0.85 -5.37
CA ALA A 4 43.60 -0.25 -4.05
C ALA A 4 42.99 1.17 -4.14
N ILE A 5 43.40 1.94 -5.16
CA ILE A 5 42.90 3.29 -5.42
C ILE A 5 41.43 3.23 -5.84
N PHE A 6 41.04 2.25 -6.68
CA PHE A 6 39.64 2.07 -7.09
C PHE A 6 38.75 1.46 -6.00
N ALA A 7 39.29 0.58 -5.14
CA ALA A 7 38.56 0.10 -3.97
C ALA A 7 38.25 1.23 -2.96
N LEU A 8 39.20 2.15 -2.75
CA LEU A 8 39.00 3.36 -1.95
C LEU A 8 37.99 4.33 -2.58
N LEU A 9 37.99 4.46 -3.92
CA LEU A 9 37.01 5.28 -4.66
C LEU A 9 35.58 4.68 -4.60
N ALA A 10 35.46 3.35 -4.67
CA ALA A 10 34.18 2.65 -4.54
C ALA A 10 33.64 2.68 -3.10
N LEU A 11 34.53 2.74 -2.10
CA LEU A 11 34.15 2.93 -0.69
C LEU A 11 33.64 4.35 -0.42
N SER A 12 34.22 5.37 -1.06
CA SER A 12 33.85 6.78 -0.83
C SER A 12 32.50 7.18 -1.43
N LEU A 13 32.08 6.52 -2.52
CA LEU A 13 30.82 6.83 -3.23
C LEU A 13 29.55 6.24 -2.58
N SER A 14 29.66 5.45 -1.51
CA SER A 14 28.53 4.71 -0.91
C SER A 14 28.12 5.18 0.51
N LEU A 15 28.74 6.22 1.07
CA LEU A 15 28.58 6.53 2.50
C LEU A 15 27.48 7.53 2.85
N ASN A 16 26.74 8.10 1.90
CA ASN A 16 25.76 9.14 2.25
C ASN A 16 24.52 9.17 1.35
N THR A 17 23.52 8.32 1.65
CA THR A 17 22.12 8.65 1.33
C THR A 17 21.22 8.22 2.48
N PRO A 18 20.22 9.04 2.88
CA PRO A 18 19.45 8.86 4.11
C PRO A 18 18.38 7.75 4.06
N ILE A 19 18.26 6.96 3.00
CA ILE A 19 17.23 5.91 2.88
C ILE A 19 17.83 4.67 2.20
N GLY A 20 18.10 3.63 3.01
CA GLY A 20 18.63 2.34 2.57
C GLY A 20 20.04 2.06 3.13
N ARG A 21 20.27 0.85 3.63
CA ARG A 21 21.56 0.47 4.25
C ARG A 21 22.71 0.72 3.26
N PRO A 22 23.85 1.28 3.70
CA PRO A 22 25.05 1.41 2.86
C PRO A 22 25.50 0.02 2.39
N LEU A 23 26.32 -0.05 1.33
CA LEU A 23 27.01 -1.29 0.91
C LEU A 23 27.40 -2.07 2.17
N THR A 24 26.84 -3.27 2.37
CA THR A 24 27.02 -3.97 3.65
C THR A 24 28.51 -4.14 3.90
N LEU A 25 28.98 -3.83 5.11
CA LEU A 25 30.37 -4.05 5.55
C LEU A 25 30.86 -5.47 5.20
N PHE A 26 29.93 -6.42 5.16
CA PHE A 26 30.16 -7.77 4.69
C PHE A 26 30.51 -7.86 3.20
N THR A 27 29.78 -7.17 2.31
CA THR A 27 30.09 -7.17 0.87
C THR A 27 31.36 -6.40 0.54
N THR A 28 31.65 -5.32 1.26
CA THR A 28 32.94 -4.62 1.13
C THR A 28 34.07 -5.48 1.68
N ALA A 29 33.87 -6.15 2.81
CA ALA A 29 34.84 -7.10 3.37
C ALA A 29 35.09 -8.29 2.42
N VAL A 30 34.05 -8.92 1.87
CA VAL A 30 34.20 -10.04 0.91
C VAL A 30 34.90 -9.58 -0.36
N SER A 31 34.57 -8.39 -0.89
CA SER A 31 35.24 -7.84 -2.08
C SER A 31 36.71 -7.50 -1.79
N ALA A 32 37.00 -6.95 -0.62
CA ALA A 32 38.36 -6.67 -0.16
C ALA A 32 39.15 -7.96 0.10
N LEU A 33 38.51 -9.01 0.61
CA LEU A 33 39.10 -10.31 0.89
C LEU A 33 39.38 -11.07 -0.42
N LEU A 34 38.49 -10.99 -1.42
CA LEU A 34 38.75 -11.51 -2.77
C LEU A 34 39.92 -10.78 -3.44
N LEU A 35 40.01 -9.45 -3.30
CA LEU A 35 41.15 -8.67 -3.77
C LEU A 35 42.45 -9.05 -3.05
N LEU A 36 42.42 -9.18 -1.73
CA LEU A 36 43.56 -9.62 -0.92
C LEU A 36 44.00 -11.05 -1.26
N ALA A 37 43.05 -11.98 -1.49
CA ALA A 37 43.35 -13.33 -1.92
C ALA A 37 44.01 -13.36 -3.31
N THR A 38 43.58 -12.48 -4.22
CA THR A 38 44.18 -12.33 -5.55
C THR A 38 45.62 -11.81 -5.44
N VAL A 39 45.88 -10.84 -4.55
CA VAL A 39 47.22 -10.30 -4.26
C VAL A 39 48.11 -11.34 -3.57
N ALA A 40 47.57 -12.12 -2.63
CA ALA A 40 48.30 -13.18 -1.93
C ALA A 40 48.71 -14.31 -2.89
N LEU A 41 47.82 -14.73 -3.79
CA LEU A 41 48.11 -15.74 -4.82
C LEU A 41 49.20 -15.28 -5.81
N GLN A 42 49.31 -13.97 -6.08
CA GLN A 42 50.43 -13.40 -6.85
C GLN A 42 51.74 -13.43 -6.06
N PHE A 43 51.68 -13.20 -4.75
CA PHE A 43 52.85 -13.14 -3.87
C PHE A 43 53.55 -14.49 -3.68
N PHE A 44 52.80 -15.60 -3.76
CA PHE A 44 53.34 -16.97 -3.71
C PHE A 44 53.91 -17.49 -5.06
N GLY A 45 54.05 -16.62 -6.08
CA GLY A 45 55.00 -16.86 -7.17
C GLY A 45 54.53 -17.72 -8.35
N ILE A 46 53.27 -17.60 -8.80
CA ILE A 46 52.85 -18.15 -10.10
C ILE A 46 52.82 -17.01 -11.13
N PRO A 47 53.87 -16.82 -11.96
CA PRO A 47 53.90 -15.75 -12.95
C PRO A 47 53.05 -16.16 -14.15
N THR A 48 51.97 -15.42 -14.43
CA THR A 48 51.34 -15.42 -15.75
C THR A 48 51.16 -13.97 -16.20
N ALA A 49 51.44 -13.69 -17.47
CA ALA A 49 51.24 -12.37 -18.09
C ALA A 49 49.76 -11.88 -18.02
N SER A 50 48.84 -12.77 -17.63
CA SER A 50 47.44 -12.52 -17.29
C SER A 50 47.19 -12.04 -15.84
N ALA A 51 48.22 -11.86 -15.01
CA ALA A 51 48.08 -11.54 -13.58
C ALA A 51 47.28 -10.27 -13.28
N ALA A 52 47.26 -9.28 -14.18
CA ALA A 52 46.51 -8.04 -14.00
C ALA A 52 45.02 -8.13 -14.36
N MET A 53 44.62 -9.13 -15.16
CA MET A 53 43.26 -9.24 -15.70
C MET A 53 42.17 -9.48 -14.64
N PRO A 54 42.37 -10.33 -13.61
CA PRO A 54 41.40 -10.49 -12.53
C PRO A 54 41.23 -9.22 -11.69
N ALA A 55 42.32 -8.49 -11.43
CA ALA A 55 42.28 -7.25 -10.65
C ALA A 55 41.63 -6.10 -11.42
N LEU A 56 41.85 -6.02 -12.74
CA LEU A 56 41.24 -5.01 -13.62
C LEU A 56 39.77 -5.32 -13.88
N ALA A 57 39.42 -6.59 -14.13
CA ALA A 57 38.04 -7.05 -14.19
C ALA A 57 37.32 -6.77 -12.87
N GLY A 58 37.92 -7.11 -11.73
CA GLY A 58 37.39 -6.80 -10.40
C GLY A 58 37.17 -5.30 -10.15
N ALA A 59 38.13 -4.44 -10.53
CA ALA A 59 37.99 -2.99 -10.40
C ALA A 59 36.89 -2.42 -11.31
N PHE A 60 36.81 -2.87 -12.56
CA PHE A 60 35.77 -2.46 -13.50
C PHE A 60 34.38 -2.92 -13.04
N LEU A 61 34.31 -4.12 -12.49
CA LEU A 61 33.11 -4.68 -11.88
C LEU A 61 32.68 -3.90 -10.64
N MET A 62 33.61 -3.46 -9.79
CA MET A 62 33.30 -2.55 -8.68
C MET A 62 32.78 -1.19 -9.17
N ALA A 63 33.30 -0.65 -10.27
CA ALA A 63 32.79 0.58 -10.89
C ALA A 63 31.38 0.40 -11.47
N LEU A 64 31.13 -0.71 -12.19
CA LEU A 64 29.79 -1.08 -12.68
C LEU A 64 28.81 -1.32 -11.53
N ARG A 65 29.26 -1.89 -10.41
CA ARG A 65 28.46 -2.07 -9.20
C ARG A 65 28.09 -0.73 -8.58
N ALA A 66 29.05 0.18 -8.45
CA ALA A 66 28.81 1.53 -7.94
C ALA A 66 27.81 2.29 -8.84
N PHE A 67 27.95 2.16 -10.16
CA PHE A 67 27.00 2.72 -11.12
C PHE A 67 25.61 2.07 -11.01
N GLY A 68 25.55 0.75 -10.86
CA GLY A 68 24.31 0.01 -10.62
C GLY A 68 23.59 0.47 -9.35
N VAL A 69 24.32 0.64 -8.24
CA VAL A 69 23.80 1.16 -6.96
C VAL A 69 23.30 2.60 -7.09
N MET A 70 23.98 3.45 -7.87
CA MET A 70 23.53 4.82 -8.14
C MET A 70 22.19 4.85 -8.90
N ILE A 71 21.96 3.88 -9.79
CA ILE A 71 20.69 3.73 -10.52
C ILE A 71 19.62 3.06 -9.65
N LEU A 72 20.03 2.12 -8.79
CA LEU A 72 19.22 1.14 -8.06
C LEU A 72 19.56 1.16 -6.56
N PRO A 73 18.78 1.86 -5.72
CA PRO A 73 19.10 1.95 -4.30
C PRO A 73 18.99 0.57 -3.61
N PRO A 74 19.95 0.20 -2.74
CA PRO A 74 19.95 -1.10 -2.09
C PRO A 74 18.80 -1.24 -1.09
N ARG A 75 18.19 -2.43 -1.05
CA ARG A 75 17.21 -2.81 -0.01
C ARG A 75 17.83 -3.83 0.94
N GLY A 76 17.42 -3.78 2.21
CA GLY A 76 17.82 -4.74 3.25
C GLY A 76 17.27 -6.16 3.08
N ASP A 77 16.85 -6.53 1.87
CA ASP A 77 16.42 -7.88 1.55
C ASP A 77 17.64 -8.82 1.53
N ARG A 78 17.51 -9.99 2.16
CA ARG A 78 18.58 -11.00 2.24
C ARG A 78 18.50 -12.00 1.09
N SER A 79 17.66 -11.74 0.10
CA SER A 79 17.37 -12.73 -0.93
C SER A 79 18.62 -13.11 -1.72
N GLY A 80 19.52 -12.19 -2.08
CA GLY A 80 20.80 -12.48 -2.77
C GLY A 80 21.88 -13.23 -1.97
N LEU A 81 21.68 -13.46 -0.66
CA LEU A 81 22.69 -14.08 0.21
C LEU A 81 22.86 -15.58 -0.10
N LYS A 82 21.78 -16.24 -0.51
CA LYS A 82 21.80 -17.66 -0.89
C LYS A 82 22.58 -17.86 -2.19
N GLU A 83 22.36 -16.99 -3.17
CA GLU A 83 23.04 -17.00 -4.46
C GLU A 83 24.53 -16.63 -4.30
N ALA A 84 24.86 -15.74 -3.36
CA ALA A 84 26.25 -15.47 -2.97
C ALA A 84 26.95 -16.69 -2.36
N GLY A 85 26.27 -17.40 -1.44
CA GLY A 85 26.77 -18.68 -0.93
C GLY A 85 26.98 -19.73 -2.03
N CYS A 86 26.04 -19.85 -2.96
CA CYS A 86 26.14 -20.78 -4.08
C CYS A 86 27.30 -20.43 -5.03
N SER A 87 27.55 -19.15 -5.28
CA SER A 87 28.69 -18.67 -6.09
C SER A 87 30.03 -19.11 -5.51
N LEU A 88 30.18 -18.95 -4.19
CA LEU A 88 31.40 -19.32 -3.47
C LEU A 88 31.60 -20.84 -3.48
N LEU A 89 30.53 -21.61 -3.25
CA LEU A 89 30.57 -23.07 -3.30
C LEU A 89 30.93 -23.57 -4.70
N LEU A 90 30.30 -23.02 -5.75
CA LEU A 90 30.60 -23.37 -7.13
C LEU A 90 32.07 -23.10 -7.46
N SER A 91 32.58 -21.92 -7.11
CA SER A 91 34.00 -21.59 -7.31
C SER A 91 34.94 -22.52 -6.56
N PHE A 92 34.58 -22.93 -5.35
CA PHE A 92 35.39 -23.86 -4.57
C PHE A 92 35.46 -25.23 -5.25
N LEU A 93 34.31 -25.77 -5.68
CA LEU A 93 34.26 -27.03 -6.42
C LEU A 93 35.05 -26.98 -7.72
N VAL A 94 34.97 -25.86 -8.45
CA VAL A 94 35.76 -25.63 -9.68
C VAL A 94 37.25 -25.62 -9.37
N GLY A 95 37.66 -24.98 -8.27
CA GLY A 95 39.06 -25.00 -7.82
C GLY A 95 39.58 -26.41 -7.54
N VAL A 96 38.77 -27.24 -6.86
CA VAL A 96 39.10 -28.65 -6.59
C VAL A 96 39.17 -29.47 -7.90
N ALA A 97 38.23 -29.25 -8.83
CA ALA A 97 38.22 -29.95 -10.11
C ALA A 97 39.48 -29.63 -10.95
N TRP A 98 39.87 -28.35 -11.02
CA TRP A 98 41.11 -27.98 -11.70
C TRP A 98 42.34 -28.48 -10.98
N TRP A 99 42.34 -28.57 -9.65
CA TRP A 99 43.47 -29.13 -8.90
C TRP A 99 43.75 -30.59 -9.30
N LEU A 100 42.71 -31.36 -9.58
CA LEU A 100 42.83 -32.75 -10.03
C LEU A 100 43.34 -32.90 -11.48
N VAL A 101 43.11 -31.90 -12.34
CA VAL A 101 43.48 -31.93 -13.77
C VAL A 101 44.80 -31.21 -14.03
N ASP A 102 44.88 -29.93 -13.65
CA ASP A 102 46.05 -29.08 -13.76
C ASP A 102 46.07 -28.01 -12.64
N PRO A 103 46.92 -28.18 -11.60
CA PRO A 103 47.04 -27.24 -10.49
C PRO A 103 47.36 -25.80 -10.89
N ARG A 104 47.98 -25.57 -12.05
CA ARG A 104 48.35 -24.21 -12.51
C ARG A 104 47.14 -23.40 -12.97
N SER A 105 46.08 -24.08 -13.39
CA SER A 105 44.86 -23.48 -13.93
C SER A 105 43.82 -23.13 -12.85
N VAL A 106 44.03 -23.61 -11.61
CA VAL A 106 43.15 -23.37 -10.45
C VAL A 106 42.87 -21.89 -10.19
N PRO A 107 43.87 -20.98 -10.12
CA PRO A 107 43.61 -19.58 -9.82
C PRO A 107 42.79 -18.89 -10.90
N ALA A 108 43.02 -19.23 -12.17
CA ALA A 108 42.31 -18.66 -13.31
C ALA A 108 40.86 -19.18 -13.40
N GLY A 109 40.65 -20.49 -13.28
CA GLY A 109 39.31 -21.09 -13.35
C GLY A 109 38.40 -20.67 -12.18
N ALA A 110 38.93 -20.64 -10.95
CA ALA A 110 38.17 -20.22 -9.77
C ALA A 110 37.82 -18.72 -9.81
N SER A 111 38.78 -17.86 -10.17
CA SER A 111 38.50 -16.42 -10.32
C SER A 111 37.54 -16.12 -11.47
N ALA A 112 37.57 -16.89 -12.56
CA ALA A 112 36.66 -16.72 -13.69
C ALA A 112 35.24 -17.07 -13.30
N CYS A 113 35.10 -18.20 -12.62
CA CYS A 113 33.83 -18.64 -12.06
C CYS A 113 33.25 -17.55 -11.16
N LEU A 114 34.01 -17.01 -10.20
CA LEU A 114 33.51 -15.96 -9.28
C LEU A 114 33.16 -14.65 -9.97
N LEU A 115 33.99 -14.19 -10.91
CA LEU A 115 33.78 -12.91 -11.58
C LEU A 115 32.57 -12.94 -12.51
N LEU A 116 32.31 -14.08 -13.16
CA LEU A 116 31.15 -14.27 -14.04
C LEU A 116 29.88 -14.65 -13.26
N SER A 117 30.06 -15.32 -12.12
CA SER A 117 29.01 -15.66 -11.16
C SER A 117 28.66 -14.44 -10.29
N TRP A 118 27.86 -13.51 -10.82
CA TRP A 118 27.37 -12.30 -10.13
C TRP A 118 25.98 -12.42 -9.44
N PRO A 119 25.89 -12.80 -8.16
CA PRO A 119 24.62 -12.98 -7.44
C PRO A 119 23.95 -11.65 -7.04
N HIS A 120 24.73 -10.59 -6.80
CA HIS A 120 24.26 -9.30 -6.28
C HIS A 120 23.45 -8.47 -7.29
N LEU A 121 23.36 -8.92 -8.55
CA LEU A 121 22.57 -8.24 -9.57
C LEU A 121 21.07 -8.47 -9.34
N ILE A 122 20.72 -9.56 -8.67
CA ILE A 122 19.34 -9.93 -8.31
C ILE A 122 18.70 -8.89 -7.39
N ASP A 123 19.46 -8.39 -6.41
CA ASP A 123 18.99 -7.34 -5.49
C ASP A 123 18.70 -6.03 -6.24
N GLY A 124 19.49 -5.75 -7.29
CA GLY A 124 19.27 -4.63 -8.22
C GLY A 124 17.97 -4.75 -9.01
N ILE A 125 17.55 -5.96 -9.39
CA ILE A 125 16.27 -6.19 -10.09
C ILE A 125 15.10 -5.75 -9.22
N ASN A 126 15.08 -6.20 -7.96
CA ASN A 126 14.00 -5.89 -7.03
C ASN A 126 13.90 -4.37 -6.80
N ALA A 127 15.04 -3.71 -6.57
CA ALA A 127 15.10 -2.27 -6.40
C ALA A 127 14.61 -1.50 -7.65
N PHE A 128 14.97 -1.97 -8.84
CA PHE A 128 14.53 -1.36 -10.10
C PHE A 128 13.02 -1.50 -10.28
N ALA A 129 12.52 -2.72 -10.12
CA ALA A 129 11.11 -3.03 -10.26
C ALA A 129 10.31 -2.17 -9.28
N ASP A 130 10.72 -2.10 -8.02
CA ASP A 130 10.04 -1.24 -7.04
C ASP A 130 10.01 0.22 -7.47
N LYS A 131 11.11 0.79 -7.96
CA LYS A 131 11.15 2.20 -8.42
C LYS A 131 10.20 2.46 -9.60
N VAL A 132 10.17 1.51 -10.53
CA VAL A 132 9.32 1.56 -11.72
C VAL A 132 7.84 1.45 -11.35
N PHE A 133 7.50 0.44 -10.56
CA PHE A 133 6.12 0.16 -10.14
C PHE A 133 5.62 1.20 -9.13
N HIS A 134 6.51 1.80 -8.34
CA HIS A 134 6.15 2.91 -7.45
C HIS A 134 5.62 4.12 -8.22
N LYS A 135 6.25 4.48 -9.35
CA LYS A 135 5.71 5.54 -10.22
C LYS A 135 4.34 5.18 -10.80
N ALA A 136 4.14 3.92 -11.18
CA ALA A 136 2.85 3.45 -11.68
C ALA A 136 1.77 3.46 -10.59
N ALA A 137 2.12 3.09 -9.35
CA ALA A 137 1.23 3.14 -8.19
C ALA A 137 0.82 4.58 -7.87
N LEU A 138 1.76 5.53 -7.89
CA LEU A 138 1.47 6.96 -7.72
C LEU A 138 0.51 7.47 -8.81
N ALA A 139 0.71 7.04 -10.07
CA ALA A 139 -0.19 7.40 -11.17
C ALA A 139 -1.59 6.77 -11.04
N ALA A 140 -1.71 5.66 -10.31
CA ALA A 140 -2.97 4.99 -10.00
C ALA A 140 -3.64 5.52 -8.71
N GLY A 141 -3.08 6.56 -8.07
CA GLY A 141 -3.67 7.20 -6.89
C GLY A 141 -3.13 6.72 -5.53
N ALA A 142 -2.25 5.72 -5.49
CA ALA A 142 -1.65 5.23 -4.25
C ALA A 142 -0.34 5.98 -3.93
N ARG A 143 -0.30 6.67 -2.78
CA ARG A 143 0.82 7.46 -2.24
C ARG A 143 1.38 6.90 -0.94
N ASP A 144 2.47 7.52 -0.48
CA ASP A 144 3.17 7.21 0.77
C ASP A 144 3.49 5.72 0.97
N LEU A 145 3.89 5.06 -0.13
CA LEU A 145 4.17 3.63 -0.09
C LEU A 145 5.39 3.33 0.78
N THR A 146 5.16 2.53 1.83
CA THR A 146 6.23 2.05 2.70
C THR A 146 7.18 1.08 1.98
N PRO A 147 8.44 0.95 2.45
CA PRO A 147 9.35 -0.07 1.96
C PRO A 147 8.73 -1.48 2.08
N GLY A 148 8.75 -2.23 0.99
CA GLY A 148 8.15 -3.57 0.95
C GLY A 148 6.63 -3.61 0.79
N ALA A 149 5.95 -2.47 0.61
CA ALA A 149 4.50 -2.39 0.34
C ALA A 149 4.05 -3.37 -0.75
N PHE A 150 4.70 -3.38 -1.92
CA PHE A 150 4.37 -4.32 -3.00
C PHE A 150 4.47 -5.79 -2.58
N THR A 151 5.46 -6.16 -1.76
CA THR A 151 5.59 -7.55 -1.30
C THR A 151 4.47 -7.93 -0.32
N LYS A 152 4.12 -7.02 0.61
CA LYS A 152 3.03 -7.22 1.56
C LYS A 152 1.69 -7.34 0.85
N VAL A 153 1.37 -6.35 0.01
CA VAL A 153 0.13 -6.29 -0.77
C VAL A 153 0.02 -7.49 -1.70
N ALA A 154 1.09 -7.92 -2.37
CA ALA A 154 1.04 -9.09 -3.24
C ALA A 154 0.72 -10.39 -2.48
N ARG A 155 1.20 -10.55 -1.24
CA ARG A 155 1.01 -11.77 -0.43
C ARG A 155 -0.35 -11.85 0.26
N ALA A 156 -0.97 -10.71 0.55
CA ALA A 156 -2.27 -10.66 1.20
C ALA A 156 -3.33 -11.42 0.38
N ARG A 157 -4.18 -12.19 1.06
CA ARG A 157 -5.35 -12.85 0.47
C ARG A 157 -6.65 -12.22 0.94
N ASP A 158 -6.64 -11.63 2.12
CA ASP A 158 -7.81 -11.04 2.75
C ASP A 158 -7.59 -9.54 2.92
N ILE A 159 -8.65 -8.76 2.75
CA ILE A 159 -8.67 -7.33 3.06
C ILE A 159 -9.93 -7.02 3.87
N VAL A 160 -9.75 -6.48 5.07
CA VAL A 160 -10.84 -6.00 5.92
C VAL A 160 -11.06 -4.53 5.63
N ILE A 161 -12.30 -4.16 5.31
CA ILE A 161 -12.70 -2.83 4.91
C ILE A 161 -13.63 -2.29 5.99
N ASP A 162 -13.22 -1.21 6.65
CA ASP A 162 -14.09 -0.48 7.57
C ASP A 162 -15.25 0.14 6.79
N LYS A 163 -16.47 0.10 7.33
CA LYS A 163 -17.62 0.86 6.80
C LYS A 163 -17.23 2.30 6.49
N ALA A 164 -16.46 2.97 7.35
CA ALA A 164 -16.03 4.35 7.11
C ALA A 164 -15.25 4.53 5.79
N ALA A 165 -14.59 3.50 5.29
CA ALA A 165 -13.85 3.52 4.03
C ALA A 165 -14.77 3.46 2.79
N VAL A 166 -15.95 2.83 2.89
CA VAL A 166 -16.93 2.69 1.79
C VAL A 166 -18.02 3.75 1.79
N MET A 167 -18.03 4.60 2.82
CA MET A 167 -18.93 5.74 2.93
C MET A 167 -18.33 6.95 2.21
N SER A 168 -19.16 7.66 1.45
CA SER A 168 -18.80 8.86 0.70
C SER A 168 -18.69 10.06 1.64
N GLY A 169 -17.45 10.47 1.94
CA GLY A 169 -17.12 11.73 2.59
C GLY A 169 -18.04 12.14 3.75
N PRO A 170 -18.29 13.46 3.93
CA PRO A 170 -19.32 13.95 4.86
C PRO A 170 -20.76 13.80 4.33
N ASP A 171 -20.97 13.36 3.08
CA ASP A 171 -22.25 13.51 2.39
C ASP A 171 -23.34 12.58 2.94
N LEU A 172 -24.20 13.20 3.74
CA LEU A 172 -25.45 12.62 4.21
C LEU A 172 -26.55 12.89 3.18
N ILE A 173 -27.44 11.92 3.01
CA ILE A 173 -28.71 12.12 2.32
C ILE A 173 -29.86 11.93 3.30
N VAL A 174 -30.91 12.72 3.12
CA VAL A 174 -32.15 12.55 3.88
C VAL A 174 -33.01 11.51 3.16
N THR A 175 -33.13 10.32 3.74
CA THR A 175 -33.86 9.19 3.14
C THR A 175 -35.31 9.12 3.61
N ASN A 176 -35.61 9.65 4.80
CA ASN A 176 -36.95 9.64 5.35
C ASN A 176 -37.34 11.03 5.89
N VAL A 177 -38.53 11.50 5.48
CA VAL A 177 -39.14 12.72 6.01
C VAL A 177 -40.53 12.36 6.53
N MET A 178 -40.64 12.14 7.84
CA MET A 178 -41.86 11.67 8.49
C MET A 178 -42.47 12.79 9.34
N ALA A 179 -43.48 13.46 8.80
CA ALA A 179 -44.21 14.50 9.50
C ALA A 179 -45.42 13.92 10.24
N PHE A 180 -45.70 14.40 11.46
CA PHE A 180 -46.81 13.87 12.28
C PHE A 180 -48.13 14.59 12.05
N ASN A 181 -48.07 15.93 11.94
CA ASN A 181 -49.27 16.77 11.86
C ASN A 181 -49.27 17.72 10.66
N ASN A 182 -48.28 17.60 9.77
CA ASN A 182 -48.06 18.49 8.62
C ASN A 182 -47.65 17.68 7.38
N GLU A 183 -47.61 18.33 6.23
CA GLU A 183 -47.00 17.74 5.04
C GLU A 183 -45.48 17.55 5.21
N PRO A 184 -44.88 16.49 4.62
CA PRO A 184 -43.44 16.28 4.63
C PRO A 184 -42.64 17.48 4.10
N LYS A 185 -43.18 18.20 3.10
CA LYS A 185 -42.56 19.42 2.57
C LYS A 185 -42.47 20.54 3.62
N THR A 186 -43.47 20.68 4.47
CA THR A 186 -43.49 21.68 5.55
C THR A 186 -42.46 21.34 6.63
N LEU A 187 -42.35 20.06 6.99
CA LEU A 187 -41.30 19.59 7.91
C LEU A 187 -39.91 19.89 7.35
N LEU A 188 -39.68 19.58 6.07
CA LEU A 188 -38.42 19.85 5.39
C LEU A 188 -38.12 21.35 5.31
N ALA A 189 -39.12 22.19 5.02
CA ALA A 189 -38.96 23.64 4.98
C ALA A 189 -38.47 24.18 6.32
N VAL A 190 -39.10 23.75 7.41
CA VAL A 190 -38.73 24.15 8.78
C VAL A 190 -37.33 23.64 9.12
N ALA A 191 -37.04 22.37 8.83
CA ALA A 191 -35.76 21.76 9.14
C ALA A 191 -34.59 22.40 8.39
N ALA A 192 -34.72 22.54 7.08
CA ALA A 192 -33.71 23.17 6.22
C ALA A 192 -33.50 24.65 6.55
N SER A 193 -34.56 25.36 6.96
CA SER A 193 -34.45 26.77 7.37
C SER A 193 -33.74 26.92 8.71
N ALA A 194 -34.00 26.04 9.67
CA ALA A 194 -33.34 26.10 10.98
C ALA A 194 -31.85 25.78 10.90
N GLU A 195 -31.44 24.90 9.99
CA GLU A 195 -30.04 24.55 9.72
C GLU A 195 -29.39 25.43 8.63
N ALA A 196 -30.05 26.48 8.14
CA ALA A 196 -29.57 27.22 6.97
C ALA A 196 -28.19 27.89 7.20
N GLN A 197 -27.88 28.29 8.44
CA GLN A 197 -26.59 28.90 8.82
C GLN A 197 -25.50 27.89 9.22
N SER A 198 -25.85 26.60 9.25
CA SER A 198 -24.93 25.52 9.65
C SER A 198 -24.11 25.01 8.45
N SER A 199 -22.81 24.82 8.68
CA SER A 199 -21.90 24.15 7.75
C SER A 199 -21.83 22.64 7.98
N HIS A 200 -22.58 22.10 8.94
CA HIS A 200 -22.58 20.68 9.25
C HIS A 200 -23.13 19.86 8.07
N PRO A 201 -22.67 18.62 7.84
CA PRO A 201 -23.12 17.84 6.69
C PRO A 201 -24.63 17.53 6.66
N VAL A 202 -25.25 17.44 7.84
CA VAL A 202 -26.72 17.35 7.99
C VAL A 202 -27.43 18.54 7.34
N ALA A 203 -26.89 19.75 7.54
CA ALA A 203 -27.47 20.97 6.97
C ALA A 203 -27.35 21.00 5.45
N VAL A 204 -26.22 20.51 4.92
CA VAL A 204 -26.02 20.34 3.48
C VAL A 204 -27.06 19.37 2.90
N ALA A 205 -27.25 18.22 3.54
CA ALA A 205 -28.24 17.21 3.14
C ALA A 205 -29.67 17.77 3.08
N LEU A 206 -30.07 18.52 4.12
CA LEU A 206 -31.40 19.15 4.18
C LEU A 206 -31.59 20.22 3.10
N ARG A 207 -30.56 21.05 2.84
CA ARG A 207 -30.62 22.05 1.77
C ARG A 207 -30.69 21.43 0.39
N GLN A 208 -29.93 20.35 0.14
CA GLN A 208 -29.99 19.61 -1.12
C GLN A 208 -31.38 19.00 -1.35
N LEU A 209 -31.95 18.33 -0.34
CA LEU A 209 -33.30 17.78 -0.46
C LEU A 209 -34.36 18.87 -0.66
N ALA A 210 -34.24 20.01 0.06
CA ALA A 210 -35.14 21.14 -0.11
C ALA A 210 -35.07 21.72 -1.53
N ALA A 211 -33.87 21.83 -2.12
CA ALA A 211 -33.71 22.24 -3.50
C ALA A 211 -34.36 21.25 -4.48
N GLN A 212 -34.15 19.94 -4.30
CA GLN A 212 -34.78 18.89 -5.12
C GLN A 212 -36.32 18.95 -5.04
N TRP A 213 -36.88 19.16 -3.85
CA TRP A 213 -38.33 19.23 -3.63
C TRP A 213 -38.94 20.61 -3.94
N HIS A 214 -38.12 21.56 -4.40
CA HIS A 214 -38.49 22.93 -4.70
C HIS A 214 -39.15 23.63 -3.50
N VAL A 215 -38.58 23.42 -2.31
CA VAL A 215 -39.03 23.99 -1.04
C VAL A 215 -38.23 25.25 -0.74
N ALA A 216 -38.92 26.35 -0.44
CA ALA A 216 -38.27 27.60 -0.07
C ALA A 216 -37.63 27.51 1.32
N VAL A 217 -36.32 27.77 1.39
CA VAL A 217 -35.54 27.82 2.64
C VAL A 217 -35.43 29.26 3.10
N LYS A 218 -35.73 29.52 4.38
CA LYS A 218 -35.61 30.85 5.02
C LYS A 218 -34.37 30.90 5.91
N GLN A 219 -33.80 32.09 6.03
CA GLN A 219 -32.77 32.36 7.04
C GLN A 219 -33.42 32.41 8.44
N PRO A 220 -32.85 31.75 9.45
CA PRO A 220 -33.33 31.84 10.82
C PRO A 220 -32.95 33.20 11.43
N ASP A 221 -33.82 33.72 12.30
CA ASP A 221 -33.61 34.97 13.04
C ASP A 221 -32.48 34.83 14.07
N ARG A 222 -32.34 33.61 14.63
CA ARG A 222 -31.26 33.22 15.54
C ARG A 222 -30.94 31.76 15.31
N PHE A 223 -29.65 31.40 15.36
CA PHE A 223 -29.18 30.03 15.25
C PHE A 223 -28.19 29.74 16.37
N GLU A 224 -28.40 28.63 17.08
CA GLU A 224 -27.57 28.16 18.18
C GLU A 224 -27.23 26.67 17.98
N PRO A 225 -26.00 26.34 17.55
CA PRO A 225 -25.57 24.96 17.45
C PRO A 225 -25.35 24.38 18.85
N THR A 226 -25.77 23.14 19.06
CA THR A 226 -25.50 22.34 20.27
C THR A 226 -24.61 21.15 19.89
N PRO A 227 -23.28 21.26 20.06
CA PRO A 227 -22.33 20.25 19.58
C PRO A 227 -22.67 18.84 20.06
N GLY A 228 -22.72 17.89 19.12
CA GLY A 228 -23.04 16.48 19.38
C GLY A 228 -24.51 16.16 19.64
N LEU A 229 -25.38 17.18 19.72
CA LEU A 229 -26.80 17.01 20.07
C LEU A 229 -27.76 17.55 18.99
N GLY A 230 -27.37 18.60 18.27
CA GLY A 230 -28.18 19.20 17.20
C GLY A 230 -28.09 20.72 17.18
N ALA A 231 -29.20 21.39 16.90
CA ALA A 231 -29.30 22.85 16.87
C ALA A 231 -30.66 23.36 17.34
N VAL A 232 -30.67 24.59 17.84
CA VAL A 232 -31.86 25.36 18.17
C VAL A 232 -31.87 26.63 17.33
N ALA A 233 -32.98 26.93 16.67
CA ALA A 233 -33.14 28.11 15.83
C ALA A 233 -34.43 28.87 16.17
N LEU A 234 -34.45 30.16 15.89
CA LEU A 234 -35.64 30.99 15.92
C LEU A 234 -36.07 31.29 14.48
N LEU A 235 -37.28 30.91 14.10
CA LEU A 235 -37.84 31.12 12.77
C LEU A 235 -39.19 31.81 12.87
N GLY A 236 -39.27 33.07 12.45
CA GLY A 236 -40.54 33.81 12.43
C GLY A 236 -41.18 33.91 13.82
N GLY A 237 -40.36 34.05 14.86
CA GLY A 237 -40.80 34.11 16.25
C GLY A 237 -41.12 32.77 16.92
N GLN A 238 -40.96 31.63 16.23
CA GLN A 238 -41.12 30.29 16.81
C GLN A 238 -39.77 29.61 17.03
N THR A 239 -39.60 28.97 18.19
CA THR A 239 -38.42 28.15 18.48
C THR A 239 -38.52 26.82 17.75
N VAL A 240 -37.51 26.50 16.96
CA VAL A 240 -37.35 25.25 16.23
C VAL A 240 -36.14 24.52 16.78
N VAL A 241 -36.30 23.23 17.09
CA VAL A 241 -35.23 22.37 17.62
C VAL A 241 -35.06 21.20 16.66
N ILE A 242 -33.82 20.91 16.28
CA ILE A 242 -33.45 19.76 15.45
C ILE A 242 -32.34 19.03 16.17
N GLY A 243 -32.55 17.76 16.53
CA GLY A 243 -31.50 17.03 17.23
C GLY A 243 -31.86 15.62 17.67
N THR A 244 -30.96 15.04 18.46
CA THR A 244 -31.08 13.72 19.05
C THR A 244 -32.08 13.72 20.23
N THR A 245 -32.44 12.54 20.72
CA THR A 245 -33.31 12.39 21.91
C THR A 245 -32.79 13.17 23.11
N ASP A 246 -31.48 13.23 23.29
CA ASP A 246 -30.87 13.89 24.44
C ASP A 246 -31.06 15.41 24.42
N LEU A 247 -31.01 16.04 23.24
CA LEU A 247 -31.33 17.47 23.10
C LEU A 247 -32.78 17.76 23.51
N LEU A 248 -33.72 16.94 23.03
CA LEU A 248 -35.13 17.12 23.34
C LEU A 248 -35.42 16.90 24.84
N LYS A 249 -34.77 15.92 25.47
CA LYS A 249 -34.86 15.71 26.91
C LYS A 249 -34.31 16.90 27.72
N GLN A 250 -33.18 17.47 27.32
CA GLN A 250 -32.62 18.66 27.97
C GLN A 250 -33.59 19.85 27.91
N LEU A 251 -34.28 20.01 26.78
CA LEU A 251 -35.27 21.06 26.57
C LEU A 251 -36.67 20.71 27.09
N LYS A 252 -36.83 19.56 27.75
CA LYS A 252 -38.10 19.05 28.31
C LYS A 252 -39.22 18.94 27.27
N ILE A 253 -38.87 18.57 26.03
CA ILE A 253 -39.80 18.35 24.93
C ILE A 253 -40.19 16.87 24.90
N ASP A 254 -41.49 16.58 24.99
CA ASP A 254 -41.99 15.22 24.86
C ASP A 254 -41.85 14.72 23.41
N SER A 255 -41.22 13.56 23.26
CA SER A 255 -40.91 12.93 21.97
C SER A 255 -41.31 11.46 21.91
N PHE A 256 -42.20 10.99 22.81
CA PHE A 256 -42.56 9.57 22.94
C PHE A 256 -42.94 8.88 21.62
N THR A 257 -43.80 9.50 20.80
CA THR A 257 -44.21 8.97 19.49
C THR A 257 -43.07 9.01 18.47
N ALA A 258 -42.24 10.04 18.52
CA ALA A 258 -41.06 10.18 17.68
C ALA A 258 -40.00 9.15 18.01
N ASP A 259 -39.84 8.80 19.29
CA ASP A 259 -38.87 7.83 19.77
C ASP A 259 -39.18 6.41 19.33
N ALA A 260 -40.45 6.06 19.11
CA ALA A 260 -40.82 4.77 18.57
C ALA A 260 -40.42 4.64 17.08
N ILE A 261 -40.71 5.67 16.28
CA ILE A 261 -40.36 5.73 14.86
C ILE A 261 -38.84 5.81 14.68
N ALA A 262 -38.19 6.65 15.49
CA ALA A 262 -36.75 6.80 15.45
C ALA A 262 -36.03 5.50 15.79
N ARG A 263 -36.47 4.74 16.80
CA ARG A 263 -35.91 3.42 17.10
C ARG A 263 -36.00 2.45 15.92
N SER A 264 -37.09 2.50 15.14
CA SER A 264 -37.21 1.68 13.93
C SER A 264 -36.21 2.09 12.86
N LEU A 265 -36.05 3.40 12.61
CA LEU A 265 -35.12 3.90 11.61
C LEU A 265 -33.65 3.75 12.04
N GLU A 266 -33.36 3.90 13.32
CA GLU A 266 -32.05 3.63 13.94
C GLU A 266 -31.70 2.14 13.83
N ALA A 267 -32.68 1.23 13.99
CA ALA A 267 -32.48 -0.19 13.75
C ALA A 267 -32.15 -0.52 12.29
N ASP A 268 -32.60 0.31 11.35
CA ASP A 268 -32.20 0.24 9.94
C ASP A 268 -30.83 0.88 9.67
N GLY A 269 -30.10 1.32 10.70
CA GLY A 269 -28.75 1.90 10.59
C GLY A 269 -28.73 3.38 10.21
N LYS A 270 -29.87 4.08 10.28
CA LYS A 270 -29.99 5.49 9.92
C LYS A 270 -29.70 6.40 11.11
N THR A 271 -29.11 7.56 10.83
CA THR A 271 -29.02 8.65 11.79
C THR A 271 -30.35 9.39 11.83
N VAL A 272 -30.99 9.46 13.00
CA VAL A 272 -32.34 10.01 13.12
C VAL A 272 -32.35 11.32 13.89
N LEU A 273 -32.94 12.35 13.29
CA LEU A 273 -33.14 13.66 13.90
C LEU A 273 -34.62 13.90 14.14
N ARG A 274 -34.95 14.45 15.31
CA ARG A 274 -36.31 14.88 15.66
C ARG A 274 -36.40 16.38 15.45
N VAL A 275 -37.51 16.82 14.87
CA VAL A 275 -37.79 18.25 14.65
C VAL A 275 -38.93 18.66 15.55
N ALA A 276 -38.71 19.66 16.38
CA ALA A 276 -39.74 20.26 17.23
C ALA A 276 -39.94 21.74 16.92
N VAL A 277 -41.18 22.19 16.99
CA VAL A 277 -41.57 23.59 16.77
C VAL A 277 -42.46 24.03 17.93
N GLY A 278 -42.12 25.15 18.58
CA GLY A 278 -42.90 25.67 19.70
C GLY A 278 -43.05 24.67 20.86
N GLY A 279 -42.03 23.85 21.11
CA GLY A 279 -42.03 22.86 22.19
C GLY A 279 -42.79 21.55 21.89
N ARG A 280 -43.20 21.31 20.64
CA ARG A 280 -43.84 20.04 20.23
C ARG A 280 -43.10 19.41 19.07
N VAL A 281 -42.90 18.09 19.10
CA VAL A 281 -42.30 17.36 17.98
C VAL A 281 -43.27 17.34 16.81
N VAL A 282 -42.82 17.82 15.65
CA VAL A 282 -43.60 17.90 14.41
C VAL A 282 -43.23 16.82 13.40
N GLY A 283 -42.09 16.15 13.60
CA GLY A 283 -41.69 15.02 12.77
C GLY A 283 -40.28 14.52 13.04
N VAL A 284 -39.88 13.55 12.21
CA VAL A 284 -38.62 12.81 12.27
C VAL A 284 -37.98 12.79 10.88
N LEU A 285 -36.68 12.98 10.85
CA LEU A 285 -35.84 12.93 9.66
C LEU A 285 -34.86 11.76 9.80
N GLY A 286 -34.88 10.84 8.84
CA GLY A 286 -33.88 9.79 8.72
C GLY A 286 -32.81 10.22 7.73
N LEU A 287 -31.56 10.22 8.17
CA LEU A 287 -30.39 10.47 7.34
C LEU A 287 -29.58 9.20 7.22
N GLU A 288 -29.03 8.99 6.03
CA GLU A 288 -28.16 7.88 5.72
C GLU A 288 -26.90 8.46 5.08
N GLY A 289 -25.74 7.99 5.50
CA GLY A 289 -24.53 8.36 4.78
C GLY A 289 -24.53 7.63 3.44
N THR A 290 -24.13 8.33 2.39
CA THR A 290 -24.10 7.74 1.06
C THR A 290 -22.92 6.80 0.92
N LEU A 291 -23.10 5.71 0.17
CA LEU A 291 -21.97 4.87 -0.24
C LEU A 291 -21.21 5.56 -1.36
N ARG A 292 -19.90 5.34 -1.39
CA ARG A 292 -19.08 5.78 -2.53
C ARG A 292 -19.56 5.09 -3.79
N GLN A 293 -19.64 5.83 -4.89
CA GLN A 293 -20.18 5.31 -6.17
C GLN A 293 -19.31 4.16 -6.72
N ASP A 294 -18.02 4.19 -6.43
CA ASP A 294 -17.02 3.20 -6.81
C ASP A 294 -16.93 2.01 -5.85
N ALA A 295 -17.55 2.05 -4.66
CA ALA A 295 -17.37 1.01 -3.63
C ALA A 295 -17.75 -0.40 -4.11
N GLY A 296 -18.87 -0.53 -4.82
CA GLY A 296 -19.29 -1.83 -5.38
C GLY A 296 -18.36 -2.33 -6.49
N VAL A 297 -17.90 -1.44 -7.36
CA VAL A 297 -16.96 -1.77 -8.45
C VAL A 297 -15.59 -2.15 -7.87
N ALA A 298 -15.15 -1.45 -6.84
CA ALA A 298 -13.90 -1.73 -6.13
C ALA A 298 -13.96 -3.08 -5.41
N GLY A 299 -15.06 -3.41 -4.74
CA GLY A 299 -15.26 -4.73 -4.11
C GLY A 299 -15.14 -5.88 -5.11
N MET A 300 -15.77 -5.77 -6.28
CA MET A 300 -15.62 -6.74 -7.37
C MET A 300 -14.19 -6.79 -7.93
N SER A 301 -13.55 -5.64 -8.09
CA SER A 301 -12.18 -5.56 -8.60
C SER A 301 -11.17 -6.20 -7.64
N LEU A 302 -11.33 -6.02 -6.32
CA LEU A 302 -10.51 -6.70 -5.31
C LEU A 302 -10.63 -8.22 -5.42
N ARG A 303 -11.84 -8.74 -5.62
CA ARG A 303 -12.07 -10.18 -5.87
C ARG A 303 -11.38 -10.67 -7.13
N ASN A 304 -11.48 -9.92 -8.22
CA ASN A 304 -10.84 -10.28 -9.48
C ASN A 304 -9.30 -10.31 -9.36
N GLU A 305 -8.73 -9.49 -8.49
CA GLU A 305 -7.30 -9.49 -8.14
C GLU A 305 -6.92 -10.53 -7.07
N GLY A 306 -7.84 -11.43 -6.71
CA GLY A 306 -7.60 -12.56 -5.81
C GLY A 306 -7.57 -12.19 -4.32
N LEU A 307 -8.17 -11.06 -3.94
CA LEU A 307 -8.45 -10.73 -2.55
C LEU A 307 -9.88 -11.12 -2.16
N VAL A 308 -10.08 -11.53 -0.91
CA VAL A 308 -11.41 -11.67 -0.31
C VAL A 308 -11.68 -10.40 0.51
N PRO A 309 -12.60 -9.53 0.08
CA PRO A 309 -12.88 -8.29 0.76
C PRO A 309 -13.97 -8.48 1.83
N TRP A 310 -13.63 -8.21 3.07
CA TRP A 310 -14.47 -8.39 4.26
C TRP A 310 -14.94 -7.04 4.79
N LEU A 311 -16.24 -6.87 5.08
CA LEU A 311 -16.80 -5.66 5.66
C LEU A 311 -16.76 -5.72 7.19
N PHE A 312 -16.14 -4.72 7.80
CA PHE A 312 -16.19 -4.48 9.24
C PHE A 312 -17.12 -3.30 9.56
N THR A 313 -18.14 -3.56 10.39
CA THR A 313 -19.03 -2.53 10.93
C THR A 313 -19.59 -2.96 12.27
N GLY A 314 -19.69 -2.02 13.22
CA GLY A 314 -20.38 -2.22 14.50
C GLY A 314 -21.92 -2.20 14.39
N ASP A 315 -22.48 -2.04 13.19
CA ASP A 315 -23.92 -2.06 12.97
C ASP A 315 -24.55 -3.44 13.24
N SER A 316 -25.89 -3.43 13.31
CA SER A 316 -26.69 -4.66 13.45
C SER A 316 -26.34 -5.68 12.37
N GLN A 317 -26.46 -6.98 12.71
CA GLN A 317 -26.17 -8.07 11.78
C GLN A 317 -26.93 -7.92 10.45
N LYS A 318 -28.22 -7.57 10.51
CA LYS A 318 -29.06 -7.37 9.34
C LYS A 318 -28.54 -6.24 8.43
N THR A 319 -28.12 -5.12 9.01
CA THR A 319 -27.55 -3.98 8.26
C THR A 319 -26.22 -4.36 7.62
N ARG A 320 -25.39 -5.11 8.35
CA ARG A 320 -24.09 -5.59 7.87
C ARG A 320 -24.23 -6.52 6.68
N GLU A 321 -25.12 -7.51 6.77
CA GLU A 321 -25.40 -8.47 5.69
C GLU A 321 -25.92 -7.75 4.43
N ALA A 322 -26.89 -6.84 4.59
CA ALA A 322 -27.42 -6.07 3.46
C ALA A 322 -26.37 -5.20 2.79
N LEU A 323 -25.51 -4.54 3.58
CA LEU A 323 -24.45 -3.68 3.04
C LEU A 323 -23.35 -4.51 2.35
N ALA A 324 -22.98 -5.64 2.95
CA ALA A 324 -22.01 -6.55 2.36
C ALA A 324 -22.52 -7.13 1.03
N GLU A 325 -23.79 -7.55 0.97
CA GLU A 325 -24.40 -8.05 -0.28
C GLU A 325 -24.40 -6.97 -1.36
N MET A 326 -24.82 -5.73 -1.01
CA MET A 326 -24.89 -4.61 -1.96
C MET A 326 -23.53 -4.25 -2.55
N LEU A 327 -22.47 -4.25 -1.73
CA LEU A 327 -21.12 -3.94 -2.15
C LEU A 327 -20.38 -5.15 -2.74
N GLY A 328 -20.99 -6.33 -2.65
CA GLY A 328 -20.32 -7.60 -2.84
C GLY A 328 -19.09 -7.66 -1.95
N LEU A 329 -19.26 -7.84 -0.65
CA LEU A 329 -18.23 -8.06 0.35
C LEU A 329 -18.66 -9.25 1.21
N GLU A 330 -17.73 -9.89 1.90
CA GLU A 330 -18.05 -10.88 2.92
C GLU A 330 -18.25 -10.20 4.27
N THR A 331 -19.11 -10.72 5.13
CA THR A 331 -19.35 -10.11 6.45
C THR A 331 -18.33 -10.59 7.46
N LEU A 332 -17.67 -9.67 8.17
CA LEU A 332 -16.89 -10.05 9.35
C LEU A 332 -17.83 -10.28 10.54
N GLU A 333 -17.75 -11.45 11.15
CA GLU A 333 -18.59 -11.84 12.29
C GLU A 333 -18.07 -11.25 13.63
N ASP A 334 -19.00 -11.02 14.57
CA ASP A 334 -18.74 -10.65 15.98
C ASP A 334 -17.90 -9.39 16.28
N PRO A 335 -18.19 -8.20 15.71
CA PRO A 335 -17.53 -6.96 16.15
C PRO A 335 -17.83 -6.67 17.62
N MET A 336 -16.79 -6.52 18.45
CA MET A 336 -16.96 -6.15 19.85
C MET A 336 -17.16 -4.63 20.01
N PRO A 337 -17.89 -4.17 21.06
CA PRO A 337 -18.05 -2.73 21.30
C PRO A 337 -16.69 -2.04 21.50
N GLY A 338 -16.37 -1.08 20.64
CA GLY A 338 -15.11 -0.34 20.69
C GLY A 338 -13.92 -1.02 20.00
N GLU A 339 -14.12 -2.20 19.39
CA GLU A 339 -13.09 -2.89 18.60
C GLU A 339 -12.82 -2.11 17.31
N SER A 340 -11.54 -1.96 16.95
CA SER A 340 -11.12 -1.40 15.67
C SER A 340 -11.10 -2.47 14.57
N ALA A 341 -11.16 -2.04 13.31
CA ALA A 341 -11.05 -2.95 12.17
C ALA A 341 -9.74 -3.77 12.18
N GLN A 342 -8.66 -3.21 12.72
CA GLN A 342 -7.37 -3.91 12.87
C GLN A 342 -7.40 -5.01 13.93
N GLU A 343 -7.99 -4.71 15.10
CA GLU A 343 -8.16 -5.70 16.17
C GLU A 343 -9.05 -6.85 15.71
N ALA A 344 -10.16 -6.53 15.03
CA ALA A 344 -11.06 -7.53 14.47
C ALA A 344 -10.37 -8.38 13.39
N ALA A 345 -9.54 -7.77 12.54
CA ALA A 345 -8.77 -8.51 11.55
C ALA A 345 -7.74 -9.46 12.22
N LEU A 346 -7.03 -9.01 13.25
CA LEU A 346 -6.08 -9.85 14.00
C LEU A 346 -6.76 -11.04 14.68
N ARG A 347 -7.96 -10.83 15.22
CA ARG A 347 -8.74 -11.87 15.90
C ARG A 347 -9.21 -12.96 14.92
N ASN A 348 -9.73 -12.56 13.76
CA ASN A 348 -10.33 -13.46 12.77
C ASN A 348 -9.29 -14.14 11.87
N PHE A 349 -8.14 -13.49 11.64
CA PHE A 349 -7.13 -13.95 10.68
C PHE A 349 -5.77 -14.17 11.35
N GLN A 350 -5.69 -15.13 12.29
CA GLN A 350 -4.48 -15.34 13.11
C GLN A 350 -3.28 -15.92 12.35
N GLU A 351 -3.50 -16.63 11.25
CA GLU A 351 -2.44 -17.27 10.44
C GLU A 351 -2.15 -16.52 9.12
N THR A 352 -3.10 -15.71 8.67
CA THR A 352 -3.01 -14.92 7.44
C THR A 352 -2.65 -13.48 7.80
N ALA A 353 -1.93 -12.77 6.93
CA ALA A 353 -1.67 -11.34 7.09
C ALA A 353 -2.69 -10.55 6.26
N PRO A 354 -3.91 -10.30 6.79
CA PRO A 354 -4.88 -9.50 6.08
C PRO A 354 -4.39 -8.05 6.01
N LEU A 355 -4.89 -7.35 5.00
CA LEU A 355 -4.79 -5.90 4.94
C LEU A 355 -6.01 -5.28 5.60
N VAL A 356 -5.87 -4.07 6.13
CA VAL A 356 -7.02 -3.28 6.61
C VAL A 356 -7.10 -2.00 5.80
N LEU A 357 -8.28 -1.70 5.27
CA LEU A 357 -8.61 -0.45 4.61
C LEU A 357 -9.51 0.36 5.54
N SER A 358 -9.02 1.50 5.99
CA SER A 358 -9.73 2.42 6.88
C SER A 358 -9.69 3.84 6.36
N LEU A 359 -10.61 4.68 6.86
CA LEU A 359 -10.53 6.12 6.63
C LEU A 359 -9.53 6.75 7.61
N SER A 360 -8.72 7.70 7.15
CA SER A 360 -7.76 8.42 7.99
C SER A 360 -8.45 9.19 9.12
N GLN A 361 -7.71 9.51 10.20
CA GLN A 361 -8.28 10.20 11.38
C GLN A 361 -8.87 11.58 11.02
N ASP A 362 -8.23 12.30 10.09
CA ASP A 362 -8.69 13.58 9.54
C ASP A 362 -9.80 13.43 8.49
N ARG A 363 -10.23 12.19 8.20
CA ARG A 363 -11.28 11.83 7.24
C ARG A 363 -11.04 12.34 5.81
N ALA A 364 -9.79 12.60 5.47
CA ALA A 364 -9.42 13.17 4.18
C ALA A 364 -8.94 12.12 3.16
N SER A 365 -8.50 10.95 3.62
CA SER A 365 -7.88 9.94 2.76
C SER A 365 -8.18 8.51 3.22
N LEU A 366 -8.07 7.56 2.29
CA LEU A 366 -8.16 6.14 2.61
C LEU A 366 -6.76 5.59 2.90
N GLU A 367 -6.63 4.81 3.96
CA GLU A 367 -5.37 4.24 4.41
C GLU A 367 -5.40 2.72 4.35
N LEU A 368 -4.42 2.13 3.67
CA LEU A 368 -4.19 0.69 3.68
C LEU A 368 -3.12 0.36 4.72
N ARG A 369 -3.44 -0.52 5.66
CA ARG A 369 -2.58 -0.89 6.78
C ARG A 369 -2.33 -2.40 6.83
N ASP A 370 -1.22 -2.76 7.47
CA ASP A 370 -0.86 -4.14 7.81
C ASP A 370 -1.45 -4.47 9.18
N CYS A 371 -1.95 -5.68 9.40
CA CYS A 371 -2.49 -6.07 10.69
C CYS A 371 -1.40 -6.41 11.72
N TYR A 372 -0.25 -6.94 11.31
CA TYR A 372 0.76 -7.38 12.27
C TYR A 372 1.66 -6.23 12.74
N PRO A 373 1.78 -6.02 14.08
CA PRO A 373 2.80 -5.14 14.63
C PRO A 373 4.20 -5.69 14.29
N GLU A 374 5.14 -4.80 13.98
CA GLU A 374 6.53 -5.22 13.78
C GLU A 374 7.12 -5.69 15.11
N LYS A 375 7.99 -6.71 15.08
CA LYS A 375 8.64 -7.27 16.29
C LYS A 375 9.60 -6.30 17.00
N ASP A 376 9.79 -5.09 16.47
CA ASP A 376 10.64 -4.06 17.08
C ASP A 376 9.77 -3.14 17.93
N GLY A 377 9.91 -3.27 19.26
CA GLY A 377 8.99 -2.79 20.30
C GLY A 377 8.85 -1.28 20.52
N ASN A 378 8.69 -0.49 19.46
CA ASN A 378 8.15 0.87 19.58
C ASN A 378 6.65 0.86 19.26
N ASN A 379 5.82 1.18 20.26
CA ASN A 379 4.37 1.38 20.17
C ASN A 379 4.01 2.68 19.40
N GLU A 380 4.76 3.04 18.36
CA GLU A 380 4.33 4.08 17.43
C GLU A 380 3.35 3.45 16.43
N GLU A 381 2.14 4.01 16.33
CA GLU A 381 1.17 3.61 15.29
C GLU A 381 1.87 3.57 13.94
N ARG A 382 1.92 2.38 13.35
CA ARG A 382 2.67 2.16 12.11
C ARG A 382 2.05 3.02 11.02
N ALA A 383 2.90 3.78 10.32
CA ALA A 383 2.49 4.53 9.14
C ALA A 383 1.77 3.58 8.15
N PRO A 384 0.72 4.07 7.47
CA PRO A 384 -0.02 3.26 6.51
C PRO A 384 0.91 2.69 5.43
N ILE A 385 0.61 1.48 4.95
CA ILE A 385 1.35 0.84 3.85
C ILE A 385 1.27 1.72 2.60
N ALA A 386 0.09 2.26 2.33
CA ALA A 386 -0.21 3.17 1.25
C ALA A 386 -1.43 4.04 1.63
N VAL A 387 -1.46 5.26 1.10
CA VAL A 387 -2.56 6.22 1.27
C VAL A 387 -3.17 6.50 -0.10
N SER A 388 -4.50 6.55 -0.20
CA SER A 388 -5.18 6.98 -1.41
C SER A 388 -5.32 8.50 -1.42
N ASP A 389 -4.88 9.12 -2.50
CA ASP A 389 -5.00 10.56 -2.71
C ASP A 389 -6.37 10.98 -3.26
N THR A 390 -7.13 10.00 -3.74
CA THR A 390 -8.47 10.14 -4.28
C THR A 390 -9.47 9.62 -3.27
N ASP A 391 -10.65 10.23 -3.27
CA ASP A 391 -11.84 9.73 -2.57
C ASP A 391 -12.40 8.43 -3.23
N ASP A 392 -11.57 7.74 -4.01
CA ASP A 392 -11.84 6.54 -4.81
C ASP A 392 -11.06 5.36 -4.21
N ILE A 393 -11.78 4.28 -3.93
CA ILE A 393 -11.27 3.01 -3.41
C ILE A 393 -10.49 2.25 -4.50
N GLY A 394 -10.73 2.56 -5.78
CA GLY A 394 -10.12 1.95 -6.96
C GLY A 394 -8.59 1.97 -7.00
N ALA A 395 -7.94 2.86 -6.24
CA ALA A 395 -6.48 2.90 -6.10
C ALA A 395 -5.90 1.60 -5.52
N PHE A 396 -6.62 0.91 -4.63
CA PHE A 396 -6.13 -0.29 -3.96
C PHE A 396 -6.20 -1.58 -4.80
N PRO A 397 -7.29 -1.88 -5.53
CA PRO A 397 -7.29 -2.93 -6.55
C PRO A 397 -6.15 -2.74 -7.56
N ALA A 398 -5.95 -1.50 -8.06
CA ALA A 398 -4.87 -1.20 -8.99
C ALA A 398 -3.49 -1.45 -8.36
N LEU A 399 -3.30 -1.06 -7.09
CA LEU A 399 -2.08 -1.34 -6.34
C LEU A 399 -1.84 -2.85 -6.19
N LYS A 400 -2.88 -3.65 -5.92
CA LYS A 400 -2.79 -5.10 -5.82
C LYS A 400 -2.37 -5.73 -7.15
N ALA A 401 -2.97 -5.32 -8.26
CA ALA A 401 -2.62 -5.77 -9.60
C ALA A 401 -1.14 -5.48 -9.93
N LEU A 402 -0.70 -4.25 -9.65
CA LEU A 402 0.70 -3.83 -9.82
C LEU A 402 1.64 -4.65 -8.94
N ALA A 403 1.27 -4.89 -7.69
CA ALA A 403 2.04 -5.68 -6.73
C ALA A 403 2.22 -7.14 -7.18
N MET A 404 1.13 -7.80 -7.60
CA MET A 404 1.18 -9.17 -8.14
C MET A 404 2.06 -9.24 -9.38
N ARG A 405 1.91 -8.32 -10.32
CA ARG A 405 2.69 -8.27 -11.56
C ARG A 405 4.17 -8.02 -11.30
N ARG A 406 4.49 -7.07 -10.41
CA ARG A 406 5.86 -6.82 -9.94
C ARG A 406 6.48 -8.10 -9.40
N ASN A 407 5.73 -8.86 -8.60
CA ASN A 407 6.23 -10.10 -7.99
C ASN A 407 6.45 -11.21 -9.03
N LEU A 408 5.53 -11.39 -9.98
CA LEU A 408 5.67 -12.33 -11.09
C LEU A 408 6.91 -12.02 -11.94
N LEU A 409 7.12 -10.75 -12.28
CA LEU A 409 8.28 -10.32 -13.05
C LEU A 409 9.58 -10.50 -12.28
N ALA A 410 9.59 -10.17 -10.98
CA ALA A 410 10.75 -10.40 -10.14
C ALA A 410 11.12 -11.90 -10.11
N VAL A 411 10.12 -12.80 -10.06
CA VAL A 411 10.34 -14.25 -10.10
C VAL A 411 10.87 -14.71 -11.47
N GLN A 412 10.27 -14.25 -12.58
CA GLN A 412 10.70 -14.61 -13.93
C GLN A 412 12.11 -14.09 -14.24
N ALA A 413 12.36 -12.81 -13.97
CA ALA A 413 13.67 -12.18 -14.14
C ALA A 413 14.71 -12.88 -13.28
N ARG A 414 14.39 -13.21 -12.01
CA ARG A 414 15.28 -14.00 -11.14
C ARG A 414 15.61 -15.35 -11.77
N ARG A 415 14.63 -16.13 -12.21
CA ARG A 415 14.88 -17.45 -12.83
C ARG A 415 15.80 -17.35 -14.05
N LEU A 416 15.54 -16.39 -14.94
CA LEU A 416 16.37 -16.18 -16.15
C LEU A 416 17.78 -15.73 -15.80
N LEU A 417 17.92 -14.76 -14.88
CA LEU A 417 19.22 -14.23 -14.47
C LEU A 417 20.01 -15.26 -13.68
N THR A 418 19.38 -16.06 -12.81
CA THR A 418 20.05 -17.18 -12.12
C THR A 418 20.51 -18.23 -13.13
N GLY A 419 19.73 -18.54 -14.18
CA GLY A 419 20.17 -19.45 -15.24
C GLY A 419 21.38 -18.92 -16.01
N LEU A 420 21.32 -17.66 -16.45
CA LEU A 420 22.43 -17.00 -17.14
C LEU A 420 23.69 -16.91 -16.26
N TRP A 421 23.49 -16.67 -14.96
CA TRP A 421 24.52 -16.63 -13.93
C TRP A 421 25.24 -17.97 -13.75
N VAL A 422 24.51 -19.09 -13.63
CA VAL A 422 25.11 -20.44 -13.56
C VAL A 422 25.89 -20.75 -14.83
N LEU A 423 25.31 -20.46 -16.00
CA LEU A 423 25.96 -20.73 -17.29
C LEU A 423 27.23 -19.90 -17.49
N ALA A 424 27.22 -18.63 -17.12
CA ALA A 424 28.40 -17.77 -17.17
C ALA A 424 29.49 -18.25 -16.21
N GLY A 425 29.11 -18.62 -14.98
CA GLY A 425 30.04 -19.19 -13.99
C GLY A 425 30.69 -20.49 -14.47
N LEU A 426 29.90 -21.43 -15.02
CA LEU A 426 30.40 -22.67 -15.62
C LEU A 426 31.25 -22.43 -16.87
N GLY A 427 30.87 -21.48 -17.72
CA GLY A 427 31.64 -21.10 -18.90
C GLY A 427 33.01 -20.50 -18.54
N GLY A 428 33.08 -19.72 -17.47
CA GLY A 428 34.34 -19.27 -16.86
C GLY A 428 35.14 -20.42 -16.26
N ALA A 429 34.48 -21.31 -15.54
CA ALA A 429 35.10 -22.49 -14.93
C ALA A 429 35.74 -23.41 -15.98
N LEU A 430 35.09 -23.63 -17.11
CA LEU A 430 35.60 -24.43 -18.22
C LEU A 430 36.61 -23.66 -19.09
N SER A 431 36.95 -22.41 -18.74
CA SER A 431 37.79 -21.51 -19.53
C SER A 431 37.29 -21.28 -20.97
N ILE A 432 36.00 -21.52 -21.21
CA ILE A 432 35.30 -21.25 -22.49
C ILE A 432 35.05 -19.75 -22.62
N LEU A 433 34.69 -19.08 -21.51
CA LEU A 433 34.52 -17.63 -21.47
C LEU A 433 35.75 -16.95 -20.87
N PRO A 434 36.33 -15.95 -21.56
CA PRO A 434 37.40 -15.15 -21.00
C PRO A 434 36.86 -14.22 -19.91
N MET A 435 37.73 -13.83 -18.96
CA MET A 435 37.44 -12.84 -17.90
C MET A 435 36.89 -11.52 -18.45
N THR A 436 37.34 -11.13 -19.64
CA THR A 436 36.90 -9.93 -20.37
C THR A 436 35.44 -10.00 -20.81
N GLY A 437 34.80 -11.17 -20.75
CA GLY A 437 33.38 -11.36 -21.00
C GLY A 437 32.48 -10.93 -19.84
N ALA A 438 33.00 -10.75 -18.62
CA ALA A 438 32.19 -10.38 -17.45
C ALA A 438 31.44 -9.04 -17.60
N PRO A 439 32.06 -7.96 -18.13
CA PRO A 439 31.35 -6.73 -18.49
C PRO A 439 30.20 -6.93 -19.48
N VAL A 440 30.39 -7.80 -20.47
CA VAL A 440 29.39 -8.06 -21.52
C VAL A 440 28.20 -8.81 -20.93
N VAL A 441 28.47 -9.85 -20.14
CA VAL A 441 27.43 -10.59 -19.40
C VAL A 441 26.65 -9.64 -18.49
N PHE A 442 27.34 -8.78 -17.75
CA PHE A 442 26.72 -7.78 -16.89
C PHE A 442 25.83 -6.79 -17.67
N ALA A 443 26.31 -6.28 -18.82
CA ALA A 443 25.54 -5.39 -19.69
C ALA A 443 24.30 -6.08 -20.26
N ILE A 444 24.42 -7.35 -20.70
CA ILE A 444 23.28 -8.16 -21.16
C ILE A 444 22.23 -8.29 -20.05
N CYS A 445 22.67 -8.60 -18.83
CA CYS A 445 21.76 -8.69 -17.70
C CYS A 445 21.04 -7.36 -17.41
N LEU A 446 21.74 -6.21 -17.50
CA LEU A 446 21.11 -4.89 -17.38
C LEU A 446 20.10 -4.60 -18.49
N VAL A 447 20.39 -4.97 -19.73
CA VAL A 447 19.47 -4.81 -20.87
C VAL A 447 18.22 -5.67 -20.68
N ILE A 448 18.37 -6.92 -20.25
CA ILE A 448 17.25 -7.82 -19.92
C ILE A 448 16.38 -7.19 -18.83
N LEU A 449 17.00 -6.72 -17.75
CA LEU A 449 16.34 -6.10 -16.61
C LEU A 449 15.59 -4.82 -17.01
N TRP A 450 16.20 -3.98 -17.87
CA TRP A 450 15.57 -2.79 -18.43
C TRP A 450 14.39 -3.14 -19.35
N GLY A 451 14.54 -4.15 -20.20
CA GLY A 451 13.49 -4.65 -21.09
C GLY A 451 12.26 -5.15 -20.33
N PHE A 452 12.47 -5.97 -19.30
CA PHE A 452 11.37 -6.47 -18.45
C PHE A 452 10.58 -5.34 -17.78
N ALA A 453 11.26 -4.33 -17.26
CA ALA A 453 10.56 -3.21 -16.64
C ALA A 453 9.78 -2.37 -17.66
N ARG A 454 10.41 -2.04 -18.81
CA ARG A 454 9.79 -1.20 -19.83
C ARG A 454 8.53 -1.84 -20.42
N PHE A 455 8.60 -3.13 -20.77
CA PHE A 455 7.43 -3.86 -21.28
C PHE A 455 6.31 -3.95 -20.25
N SER A 456 6.65 -4.09 -18.97
CA SER A 456 5.63 -4.14 -17.92
C SER A 456 4.87 -2.82 -17.76
N ILE A 457 5.56 -1.67 -17.78
CA ILE A 457 4.91 -0.35 -17.62
C ILE A 457 4.04 -0.03 -18.84
N ALA A 458 4.57 -0.30 -20.04
CA ALA A 458 3.87 0.02 -21.29
C ALA A 458 2.54 -0.73 -21.41
N ASP A 459 2.51 -1.97 -20.93
CA ASP A 459 1.30 -2.79 -20.95
C ASP A 459 0.28 -2.37 -19.86
N THR A 460 0.75 -1.84 -18.71
CA THR A 460 -0.15 -1.27 -17.70
C THR A 460 -0.84 0.00 -18.18
N LEU A 461 -0.12 0.91 -18.84
CA LEU A 461 -0.71 2.14 -19.40
C LEU A 461 -1.73 1.85 -20.51
N LYS A 462 -1.51 0.80 -21.30
CA LYS A 462 -2.47 0.39 -22.35
C LYS A 462 -3.77 -0.17 -21.78
N ARG A 463 -3.69 -0.94 -20.69
CA ARG A 463 -4.90 -1.51 -20.04
C ARG A 463 -5.68 -0.49 -19.22
N SER A 464 -5.00 0.45 -18.54
CA SER A 464 -5.71 1.53 -17.85
C SER A 464 -6.47 2.43 -18.82
N VAL A 465 -5.96 2.62 -20.03
CA VAL A 465 -6.63 3.39 -21.10
C VAL A 465 -7.74 2.60 -21.80
N SER A 466 -7.75 1.25 -21.73
CA SER A 466 -8.85 0.44 -22.28
C SER A 466 -9.96 0.11 -21.27
N ALA A 467 -9.72 0.36 -19.99
CA ALA A 467 -10.66 0.11 -18.89
C ALA A 467 -11.35 1.38 -18.36
N ALA A 468 -10.86 2.56 -18.76
CA ALA A 468 -11.54 3.85 -18.66
C ALA A 468 -12.27 4.12 -19.98
#